data_AF-A0A9Q9HED1-F1
#
_entry.id   AF-A0A9Q9HED1-F1
#
_cell.length_a   1.000
_cell.length_b   1.000
_cell.length_c   1.000
_cell.angle_alpha   90.00
_cell.angle_beta   90.00
_cell.angle_gamma   90.00
#
_symmetry.space_group_name_H-M   'P 1'
#
loop_
_entity.id
_entity.type
_entity.pdbx_description
1 polymer ?
#
loop_
_entity_poly.entity_id
_entity_poly.type
_entity_poly.pdbx_seq_one_letter_code
_entity_poly.pdbx_strand_id
1 'polypeptide(L)'
;MNRSKICPELAQKLFLLQGGSTDFDSFLARIEHVLRRFEKREKSIHGKAGSKERKVLSAFRASLQKSLNILDKMDEELCASIDSSLLLRDIEADILKLEPDETIGFSEPETAGFRLAKVLAAATDVLEDYTPKAGRPNSNAALNELICDLGAMFEIGTGGQAASACYFSGPSEEYRGLFYDFVEVFLKGTHPQKIYSNAALGKTIQRALKAESEGRTKPV
;
A
#
# COMPACT_ATOMS: atom_id res chain seq x y z
N MET A 1 -0.67 10.30 -18.78
CA MET A 1 -0.21 8.96 -18.35
C MET A 1 -1.43 8.09 -18.10
N ASN A 2 -1.64 7.02 -18.88
CA ASN A 2 -2.76 6.11 -18.66
C ASN A 2 -2.62 5.47 -17.27
N ARG A 3 -3.57 5.74 -16.37
CA ARG A 3 -3.65 5.08 -15.07
C ARG A 3 -3.90 3.59 -15.33
N SER A 4 -3.07 2.71 -14.79
CA SER A 4 -3.27 1.26 -14.84
C SER A 4 -4.55 0.92 -14.07
N LYS A 5 -5.67 0.88 -14.79
CA LYS A 5 -6.97 0.48 -14.25
C LYS A 5 -7.09 -1.03 -14.37
N ILE A 6 -7.58 -1.66 -13.31
CA ILE A 6 -7.91 -3.07 -13.36
C ILE A 6 -9.16 -3.25 -14.22
N CYS A 7 -9.21 -4.32 -15.02
CA CYS A 7 -10.43 -4.63 -15.78
C CYS A 7 -11.59 -4.89 -14.79
N PRO A 8 -12.79 -4.29 -14.98
CA PRO A 8 -13.93 -4.49 -14.09
C PRO A 8 -14.30 -5.98 -13.89
N GLU A 9 -14.22 -6.77 -14.95
CA GLU A 9 -14.50 -8.22 -14.91
C GLU A 9 -13.49 -8.96 -14.02
N LEU A 10 -12.22 -8.56 -14.08
CA LEU A 10 -11.17 -9.12 -13.23
C LEU A 10 -11.39 -8.72 -11.76
N ALA A 11 -11.71 -7.45 -11.50
CA ALA A 11 -12.01 -6.97 -10.16
C ALA A 11 -13.21 -7.72 -9.56
N GLN A 12 -14.28 -7.90 -10.33
CA GLN A 12 -15.46 -8.64 -9.88
C GLN A 12 -15.15 -10.11 -9.58
N LYS A 13 -14.35 -10.76 -10.42
CA LYS A 13 -13.91 -12.14 -10.18
C LYS A 13 -13.08 -12.26 -8.90
N LEU A 14 -12.16 -11.33 -8.67
CA LEU A 14 -11.34 -11.29 -7.46
C LEU A 14 -12.18 -11.00 -6.21
N PHE A 15 -13.15 -10.10 -6.31
CA PHE A 15 -14.08 -9.79 -5.22
C PHE A 15 -14.90 -11.01 -4.79
N LEU A 16 -15.42 -11.76 -5.77
CA LEU A 16 -16.17 -13.00 -5.50
C LEU A 16 -15.31 -14.08 -4.83
N LEU A 17 -14.02 -14.16 -5.17
CA LEU A 17 -13.08 -15.10 -4.52
C LEU A 17 -12.83 -14.79 -3.05
N GLN A 18 -13.09 -13.56 -2.60
CA GLN A 18 -13.04 -13.17 -1.19
C GLN A 18 -14.40 -13.33 -0.48
N GLY A 19 -15.41 -13.89 -1.15
CA GLY A 19 -16.74 -14.08 -0.59
C GLY A 19 -17.63 -12.83 -0.59
N GLY A 20 -17.17 -11.72 -1.19
CA GLY A 20 -17.98 -10.51 -1.39
C GLY A 20 -18.48 -9.82 -0.12
N SER A 21 -17.81 -10.01 1.01
CA SER A 21 -18.24 -9.51 2.33
C SER A 21 -18.00 -8.00 2.55
N THR A 22 -17.18 -7.39 1.69
CA THR A 22 -16.78 -5.97 1.78
C THR A 22 -17.48 -5.15 0.71
N ASP A 23 -17.49 -3.83 0.85
CA ASP A 23 -17.97 -2.93 -0.19
C ASP A 23 -17.10 -3.05 -1.47
N PHE A 24 -17.75 -3.17 -2.64
CA PHE A 24 -17.05 -3.43 -3.90
C PHE A 24 -16.18 -2.24 -4.33
N ASP A 25 -16.63 -1.01 -4.11
CA ASP A 25 -15.87 0.19 -4.48
C ASP A 25 -14.62 0.33 -3.62
N SER A 26 -14.74 0.05 -2.32
CA SER A 26 -13.62 -0.02 -1.38
C SER A 26 -12.61 -1.11 -1.76
N PHE A 27 -13.09 -2.29 -2.18
CA PHE A 27 -12.25 -3.35 -2.71
C PHE A 27 -11.52 -2.90 -3.99
N LEU A 28 -12.24 -2.28 -4.92
CA LEU A 28 -11.70 -1.81 -6.20
C LEU A 28 -10.60 -0.76 -6.00
N ALA A 29 -10.83 0.24 -5.15
CA ALA A 29 -9.84 1.25 -4.83
C ALA A 29 -8.56 0.62 -4.25
N ARG A 30 -8.71 -0.40 -3.40
CA ARG A 30 -7.59 -1.09 -2.77
C ARG A 30 -6.82 -1.98 -3.74
N ILE A 31 -7.50 -2.73 -4.60
CA ILE A 31 -6.81 -3.59 -5.58
C ILE A 31 -6.06 -2.76 -6.63
N GLU A 32 -6.61 -1.61 -7.03
CA GLU A 32 -5.92 -0.66 -7.90
C GLU A 32 -4.72 -0.01 -7.22
N HIS A 33 -4.80 0.28 -5.93
CA HIS A 33 -3.65 0.76 -5.16
C HIS A 33 -2.53 -0.29 -5.12
N VAL A 34 -2.87 -1.56 -4.83
CA VAL A 34 -1.91 -2.67 -4.81
C VAL A 34 -1.24 -2.85 -6.18
N LEU A 35 -2.02 -2.85 -7.27
CA LEU A 35 -1.49 -2.97 -8.64
C LEU A 35 -0.51 -1.83 -8.96
N ARG A 36 -0.89 -0.57 -8.67
CA ARG A 36 -0.02 0.59 -8.90
C ARG A 36 1.30 0.49 -8.14
N ARG A 37 1.25 0.04 -6.88
CA ARG A 37 2.43 -0.11 -6.04
C ARG A 37 3.36 -1.19 -6.58
N PHE A 38 2.82 -2.32 -7.03
CA PHE A 38 3.58 -3.38 -7.68
C PHE A 38 4.27 -2.90 -8.96
N GLU A 39 3.54 -2.24 -9.87
CA GLU A 39 4.10 -1.74 -11.12
C GLU A 39 5.20 -0.69 -10.90
N LYS A 40 5.00 0.19 -9.93
CA LYS A 40 6.02 1.18 -9.53
C LYS A 40 7.28 0.50 -9.03
N ARG A 41 7.14 -0.55 -8.21
CA ARG A 41 8.26 -1.29 -7.65
C ARG A 41 9.02 -2.08 -8.71
N GLU A 42 8.33 -2.77 -9.62
CA GLU A 42 8.93 -3.43 -10.77
C GLU A 42 9.79 -2.46 -11.61
N LYS A 43 9.30 -1.23 -11.84
CA LYS A 43 10.07 -0.16 -12.49
C LYS A 43 11.25 0.30 -11.64
N SER A 44 11.07 0.41 -10.31
CA SER A 44 12.10 0.88 -9.38
C SER A 44 13.22 -0.12 -9.08
N ILE A 45 13.03 -1.42 -9.34
CA ILE A 45 14.10 -2.43 -9.20
C ILE A 45 15.32 -2.09 -10.10
N HIS A 46 15.11 -1.21 -11.09
CA HIS A 46 16.15 -0.70 -11.98
C HIS A 46 16.71 0.67 -11.56
N GLY A 47 16.20 1.29 -10.48
CA GLY A 47 16.54 2.63 -10.01
C GLY A 47 17.41 2.62 -8.74
N LYS A 48 18.53 3.35 -8.77
CA LYS A 48 19.47 3.50 -7.63
C LYS A 48 19.03 4.64 -6.68
N ALA A 49 18.07 4.44 -5.78
CA ALA A 49 17.74 5.44 -4.75
C ALA A 49 18.60 5.27 -3.47
N GLY A 50 19.17 6.35 -2.94
CA GLY A 50 20.19 6.31 -1.89
C GLY A 50 19.62 6.13 -0.47
N SER A 51 20.18 5.19 0.31
CA SER A 51 19.82 4.91 1.72
C SER A 51 19.79 6.13 2.67
N LYS A 52 20.38 7.27 2.31
CA LYS A 52 20.40 8.50 3.14
C LYS A 52 19.06 9.25 3.10
N GLU A 53 18.46 9.42 1.94
CA GLU A 53 17.19 10.13 1.75
C GLU A 53 16.03 9.40 2.44
N ARG A 54 15.99 8.07 2.41
CA ARG A 54 15.01 7.27 3.18
C ARG A 54 15.10 7.52 4.68
N LYS A 55 16.32 7.59 5.22
CA LYS A 55 16.53 7.86 6.66
C LYS A 55 16.02 9.25 7.03
N VAL A 56 16.27 10.25 6.17
CA VAL A 56 15.77 11.61 6.36
C VAL A 56 14.24 11.64 6.30
N LEU A 57 13.62 11.02 5.30
CA LEU A 57 12.16 10.93 5.18
C LEU A 57 11.52 10.18 6.35
N SER A 58 12.14 9.10 6.82
CA SER A 58 11.64 8.32 7.97
C SER A 58 11.71 9.13 9.26
N ALA A 59 12.78 9.89 9.47
CA ALA A 59 12.90 10.81 10.59
C ALA A 59 11.86 11.94 10.49
N PHE A 60 11.61 12.45 9.28
CA PHE A 60 10.60 13.47 9.01
C PHE A 60 9.18 12.96 9.34
N ARG A 61 8.79 11.76 8.87
CA ARG A 61 7.52 11.12 9.24
C ARG A 61 7.38 10.95 10.75
N ALA A 62 8.42 10.46 11.43
CA ALA A 62 8.39 10.30 12.87
C ALA A 62 8.21 11.64 13.60
N SER A 63 8.78 12.72 13.08
CA SER A 63 8.57 14.07 13.61
C SER A 63 7.14 14.55 13.39
N LEU A 64 6.56 14.34 12.20
CA LEU A 64 5.17 14.71 11.91
C LEU A 64 4.16 13.96 12.81
N GLN A 65 4.36 12.66 13.01
CA GLN A 65 3.52 11.88 13.92
C GLN A 65 3.61 12.38 15.36
N LYS A 66 4.80 12.74 15.83
CA LYS A 66 4.98 13.34 17.15
C LYS A 66 4.25 14.67 17.26
N SER A 67 4.32 15.51 16.23
CA SER A 67 3.60 16.80 16.20
C SER A 67 2.09 16.62 16.26
N LEU A 68 1.52 15.65 15.54
CA LEU A 68 0.09 15.32 15.63
C LEU A 68 -0.30 14.86 17.03
N ASN A 69 0.46 13.93 17.61
CA ASN A 69 0.20 13.44 18.96
C ASN A 69 0.32 14.54 20.05
N ILE A 70 1.07 15.61 19.78
CA ILE A 70 1.14 16.79 20.65
C ILE A 70 -0.11 17.63 20.47
N LEU A 71 -0.53 17.92 19.24
CA LEU A 71 -1.77 18.66 18.96
C LEU A 71 -3.00 17.99 19.55
N ASP A 72 -3.11 16.66 19.45
CA ASP A 72 -4.21 15.88 20.04
C ASP A 72 -4.29 16.00 21.58
N LYS A 73 -3.21 16.46 22.22
CA LYS A 73 -3.12 16.64 23.68
C LYS A 73 -3.12 18.10 24.11
N MET A 74 -3.17 19.04 23.17
CA MET A 74 -3.21 20.46 23.46
C MET A 74 -4.64 20.89 23.82
N ASP A 75 -4.73 21.91 24.67
CA ASP A 75 -6.00 22.52 25.02
C ASP A 75 -6.64 23.19 23.80
N GLU A 76 -7.97 23.17 23.71
CA GLU A 76 -8.73 23.69 22.57
C GLU A 76 -8.41 25.17 22.29
N GLU A 77 -8.15 25.98 23.32
CA GLU A 77 -7.82 27.41 23.18
C GLU A 77 -6.45 27.61 22.51
N LEU A 78 -5.50 26.73 22.82
CA LEU A 78 -4.15 26.75 22.27
C LEU A 78 -4.14 26.24 20.81
N CYS A 79 -4.95 25.22 20.51
CA CYS A 79 -5.20 24.75 19.15
C CYS A 79 -5.83 25.84 18.27
N ALA A 80 -6.85 26.54 18.77
CA ALA A 80 -7.48 27.66 18.07
C ALA A 80 -6.51 28.83 17.82
N SER A 81 -5.58 29.07 18.74
CA SER A 81 -4.51 30.07 18.58
C SER A 81 -3.49 29.69 17.51
N ILE A 82 -3.14 28.40 17.42
CA ILE A 82 -2.27 27.86 16.37
C ILE A 82 -2.96 27.95 15.01
N ASP A 83 -4.24 27.55 14.93
CA ASP A 83 -5.04 27.63 13.71
C ASP A 83 -5.14 29.08 13.22
N SER A 84 -5.43 30.01 14.12
CA SER A 84 -5.48 31.45 13.82
C SER A 84 -4.12 31.99 13.34
N SER A 85 -3.02 31.56 13.96
CA SER A 85 -1.66 31.96 13.59
C SER A 85 -1.21 31.38 12.25
N LEU A 86 -1.69 30.19 11.89
CA LEU A 86 -1.39 29.54 10.61
C LEU A 86 -2.24 30.11 9.47
N LEU A 87 -3.51 30.46 9.73
CA LEU A 87 -4.37 31.17 8.78
C LEU A 87 -3.80 32.57 8.43
N LEU A 88 -3.25 33.27 9.43
CA LEU A 88 -2.56 34.55 9.21
C LEU A 88 -1.19 34.41 8.51
N ARG A 89 -0.63 33.20 8.51
CA ARG A 89 0.66 32.87 7.87
C ARG A 89 0.49 32.10 6.57
N ASP A 90 -0.66 32.19 5.89
CA ASP A 90 -0.75 31.94 4.44
C ASP A 90 0.06 33.02 3.69
N ILE A 91 1.37 33.01 3.95
CA ILE A 91 2.43 33.71 3.24
C ILE A 91 2.66 32.86 1.99
N GLU A 92 2.17 33.37 0.86
CA GLU A 92 2.72 33.17 -0.48
C GLU A 92 3.42 31.82 -0.70
N ALA A 93 2.67 30.72 -0.60
CA ALA A 93 3.15 29.43 -1.07
C ALA A 93 3.00 29.36 -2.59
N ASP A 94 3.85 30.09 -3.30
CA ASP A 94 4.11 29.99 -4.74
C ASP A 94 4.77 28.62 -5.12
N ILE A 95 4.52 27.58 -4.32
CA ILE A 95 5.11 26.23 -4.42
C ILE A 95 4.10 25.19 -4.91
N LEU A 96 2.82 25.54 -5.09
CA LEU A 96 1.81 24.65 -5.67
C LEU A 96 1.03 25.30 -6.80
N LYS A 97 1.72 25.65 -7.90
CA LYS A 97 1.07 25.66 -9.23
C LYS A 97 1.07 24.23 -9.80
N LEU A 98 0.34 23.34 -9.13
CA LEU A 98 -0.21 22.16 -9.77
C LEU A 98 -1.67 22.51 -10.03
N GLU A 99 -2.04 22.61 -11.30
CA GLU A 99 -3.39 22.98 -11.70
C GLU A 99 -4.42 22.08 -11.00
N PRO A 100 -5.45 22.65 -10.34
CA PRO A 100 -6.53 21.88 -9.79
C PRO A 100 -7.51 21.58 -10.93
N ASP A 101 -7.48 20.36 -11.43
CA ASP A 101 -8.65 19.82 -12.10
C ASP A 101 -9.57 19.24 -11.03
N GLU A 102 -10.84 19.64 -11.13
CA GLU A 102 -12.01 19.19 -10.38
C GLU A 102 -12.17 19.71 -8.92
N THR A 103 -13.11 20.65 -8.83
CA THR A 103 -13.85 21.10 -7.65
C THR A 103 -14.33 19.96 -6.76
N ILE A 104 -13.94 19.96 -5.49
CA ILE A 104 -14.68 19.29 -4.41
C ILE A 104 -15.12 20.36 -3.41
N GLY A 105 -16.43 20.45 -3.23
CA GLY A 105 -17.10 21.45 -2.43
C GLY A 105 -16.87 21.31 -0.92
N PHE A 106 -17.22 22.40 -0.24
CA PHE A 106 -17.35 22.56 1.22
C PHE A 106 -16.11 22.17 2.03
N SER A 107 -15.13 23.08 2.12
CA SER A 107 -14.03 22.92 3.08
C SER A 107 -14.53 23.23 4.49
N GLU A 108 -14.68 22.19 5.30
CA GLU A 108 -14.55 22.31 6.76
C GLU A 108 -13.29 23.15 7.10
N PRO A 109 -13.29 23.90 8.22
CA PRO A 109 -12.13 24.70 8.60
C PRO A 109 -10.90 23.78 8.69
N GLU A 110 -9.92 24.01 7.83
CA GLU A 110 -8.68 23.24 7.81
C GLU A 110 -7.88 23.56 9.08
N THR A 111 -8.10 22.78 10.13
CA THR A 111 -7.30 22.86 11.35
C THR A 111 -5.85 22.46 11.06
N ALA A 112 -4.93 22.91 11.90
CA ALA A 112 -3.51 22.55 11.88
C ALA A 112 -3.32 21.04 11.94
N GLY A 113 -4.16 20.35 12.70
CA GLY A 113 -4.20 18.88 12.78
C GLY A 113 -4.53 18.26 11.42
N PHE A 114 -5.54 18.77 10.72
CA PHE A 114 -5.92 18.27 9.40
C PHE A 114 -4.82 18.50 8.35
N ARG A 115 -4.19 19.69 8.35
CA ARG A 115 -3.06 20.00 7.45
C ARG A 115 -1.84 19.10 7.72
N LEU A 116 -1.49 18.87 8.99
CA LEU A 116 -0.42 17.96 9.36
C LEU A 116 -0.73 16.51 9.01
N ALA A 117 -1.98 16.07 9.14
CA ALA A 117 -2.41 14.73 8.73
C ALA A 117 -2.26 14.54 7.21
N LYS A 118 -2.60 15.54 6.39
CA LYS A 118 -2.35 15.52 4.94
C LYS A 118 -0.86 15.38 4.61
N VAL A 119 -0.01 16.17 5.27
CA VAL A 119 1.45 16.10 5.05
C VAL A 119 2.03 14.77 5.54
N LEU A 120 1.52 14.23 6.65
CA LEU A 120 1.90 12.90 7.15
C LEU A 120 1.49 11.79 6.17
N ALA A 121 0.30 11.86 5.59
CA ALA A 121 -0.17 10.92 4.58
C ALA A 121 0.75 10.97 3.34
N ALA A 122 1.03 12.17 2.81
CA ALA A 122 1.94 12.34 1.69
C ALA A 122 3.37 11.86 2.00
N ALA A 123 3.90 12.14 3.20
CA ALA A 123 5.21 11.67 3.62
C ALA A 123 5.26 10.14 3.80
N THR A 124 4.14 9.53 4.20
CA THR A 124 3.99 8.08 4.30
C THR A 124 3.96 7.45 2.92
N ASP A 125 3.18 8.00 1.98
CA ASP A 125 3.15 7.56 0.58
C ASP A 125 4.55 7.64 -0.05
N VAL A 126 5.24 8.77 0.11
CA VAL A 126 6.62 8.95 -0.40
C VAL A 126 7.62 7.99 0.24
N LEU A 127 7.44 7.62 1.51
CA LEU A 127 8.27 6.63 2.19
C LEU A 127 7.99 5.19 1.73
N GLU A 128 6.73 4.87 1.50
CA GLU A 128 6.32 3.58 0.94
C GLU A 128 6.77 3.41 -0.50
N ASP A 129 6.89 4.53 -1.21
CA ASP A 129 7.47 4.66 -2.54
C ASP A 129 9.01 4.59 -2.55
N TYR A 130 9.65 4.80 -1.39
CA TYR A 130 11.10 4.84 -1.28
C TYR A 130 11.69 3.42 -1.19
N THR A 131 12.07 2.85 -2.34
CA THR A 131 12.69 1.52 -2.37
C THR A 131 14.14 1.56 -1.89
N PRO A 132 14.55 0.71 -0.93
CA PRO A 132 15.94 0.67 -0.48
C PRO A 132 16.87 0.19 -1.60
N LYS A 133 18.13 0.64 -1.54
CA LYS A 133 19.26 -0.05 -2.18
C LYS A 133 19.31 -1.49 -1.66
N ALA A 134 18.68 -2.42 -2.37
CA ALA A 134 18.87 -3.83 -2.10
C ALA A 134 20.28 -4.21 -2.59
N GLY A 135 21.13 -4.65 -1.68
CA GLY A 135 22.20 -5.57 -2.05
C GLY A 135 21.58 -6.76 -2.79
N ARG A 136 22.29 -7.29 -3.80
CA ARG A 136 21.90 -8.34 -4.76
C ARG A 136 20.39 -8.33 -5.12
N PRO A 137 19.99 -7.85 -6.31
CA PRO A 137 18.58 -7.75 -6.68
C PRO A 137 17.90 -9.10 -6.49
N ASN A 138 17.05 -9.21 -5.47
CA ASN A 138 16.14 -10.33 -5.36
C ASN A 138 15.09 -10.07 -6.43
N SER A 139 15.20 -10.75 -7.57
CA SER A 139 14.35 -10.55 -8.75
C SER A 139 12.86 -10.67 -8.46
N ASN A 140 12.51 -11.26 -7.31
CA ASN A 140 11.14 -11.50 -6.87
C ASN A 140 10.70 -10.57 -5.72
N ALA A 141 11.45 -9.53 -5.35
CA ALA A 141 11.10 -8.65 -4.23
C ALA A 141 9.74 -7.97 -4.43
N ALA A 142 9.49 -7.37 -5.60
CA ALA A 142 8.20 -6.75 -5.91
C ALA A 142 7.05 -7.78 -5.90
N LEU A 143 7.30 -8.99 -6.43
CA LEU A 143 6.31 -10.06 -6.45
C LEU A 143 5.97 -10.56 -5.03
N ASN A 144 6.96 -10.70 -4.15
CA ASN A 144 6.73 -11.10 -2.78
C ASN A 144 5.90 -10.06 -2.01
N GLU A 145 6.20 -8.78 -2.18
CA GLU A 145 5.43 -7.71 -1.53
C GLU A 145 4.00 -7.63 -2.08
N LEU A 146 3.82 -7.79 -3.39
CA LEU A 146 2.49 -7.91 -4.00
C LEU A 146 1.70 -9.06 -3.37
N ILE A 147 2.32 -10.23 -3.20
CA ILE A 147 1.67 -11.38 -2.56
C ILE A 147 1.26 -11.05 -1.12
N CYS A 148 2.09 -10.34 -0.35
CA CYS A 148 1.73 -9.94 1.01
C CYS A 148 0.54 -8.96 1.01
N ASP A 149 0.50 -8.00 0.09
CA ASP A 149 -0.63 -7.07 -0.03
C ASP A 149 -1.93 -7.78 -0.39
N LEU A 150 -1.86 -8.67 -1.39
CA LEU A 150 -2.99 -9.50 -1.79
C LEU A 150 -3.43 -10.39 -0.63
N GLY A 151 -2.48 -10.88 0.18
CA GLY A 151 -2.72 -11.61 1.42
C GLY A 151 -3.55 -10.78 2.39
N ALA A 152 -3.06 -9.60 2.77
CA ALA A 152 -3.77 -8.70 3.68
C ALA A 152 -5.17 -8.32 3.16
N MET A 153 -5.32 -8.09 1.86
CA MET A 153 -6.64 -7.86 1.24
C MET A 153 -7.55 -9.08 1.38
N PHE A 154 -7.04 -10.27 1.08
CA PHE A 154 -7.79 -11.52 1.16
C PHE A 154 -8.23 -11.84 2.59
N GLU A 155 -7.36 -11.62 3.57
CA GLU A 155 -7.68 -11.84 4.99
C GLU A 155 -8.78 -10.90 5.48
N ILE A 156 -8.79 -9.65 5.00
CA ILE A 156 -9.86 -8.68 5.33
C ILE A 156 -11.18 -9.09 4.68
N GLY A 157 -11.17 -9.54 3.43
CA GLY A 157 -12.38 -9.98 2.74
C GLY A 157 -12.95 -11.30 3.29
N THR A 158 -12.10 -12.25 3.70
CA THR A 158 -12.55 -13.59 4.10
C THR A 158 -12.61 -13.81 5.61
N GLY A 159 -11.90 -13.00 6.40
CA GLY A 159 -11.67 -13.24 7.83
C GLY A 159 -10.73 -14.41 8.14
N GLY A 160 -10.23 -15.13 7.11
CA GLY A 160 -9.33 -16.27 7.24
C GLY A 160 -7.90 -15.92 6.88
N GLN A 161 -6.91 -16.64 7.44
CA GLN A 161 -5.49 -16.40 7.17
C GLN A 161 -5.09 -16.84 5.75
N ALA A 162 -4.45 -15.95 4.99
CA ALA A 162 -4.03 -16.22 3.61
C ALA A 162 -3.06 -17.42 3.51
N ALA A 163 -2.19 -17.57 4.52
CA ALA A 163 -1.24 -18.69 4.59
C ALA A 163 -1.93 -20.06 4.68
N SER A 164 -3.09 -20.14 5.35
CA SER A 164 -3.87 -21.37 5.46
C SER A 164 -4.64 -21.69 4.18
N ALA A 165 -4.95 -20.66 3.37
CA ALA A 165 -5.70 -20.76 2.13
C ALA A 165 -4.81 -21.00 0.88
N CYS A 166 -3.54 -21.38 1.08
CA CYS A 166 -2.63 -21.84 0.02
C CYS A 166 -1.83 -23.05 0.49
N TYR A 167 -2.13 -24.24 -0.04
CA TYR A 167 -1.54 -25.50 0.39
C TYR A 167 -1.17 -26.41 -0.78
N PHE A 168 -0.18 -27.28 -0.57
CA PHE A 168 0.19 -28.30 -1.55
C PHE A 168 -0.72 -29.52 -1.41
N SER A 169 -1.38 -29.89 -2.50
CA SER A 169 -2.24 -31.07 -2.59
C SER A 169 -1.43 -32.23 -3.16
N GLY A 170 -1.03 -33.15 -2.29
CA GLY A 170 -0.27 -34.36 -2.66
C GLY A 170 -0.92 -35.19 -3.78
N PRO A 171 -2.24 -35.45 -3.76
CA PRO A 171 -2.90 -36.23 -4.81
C PRO A 171 -2.86 -35.62 -6.21
N SER A 172 -2.80 -34.29 -6.30
CA SER A 172 -2.74 -33.57 -7.58
C SER A 172 -1.34 -33.04 -7.92
N GLU A 173 -0.37 -33.23 -7.02
CA GLU A 173 0.98 -32.64 -7.08
C GLU A 173 0.99 -31.12 -7.37
N GLU A 174 -0.03 -30.41 -6.89
CA GLU A 174 -0.29 -29.01 -7.22
C GLU A 174 -0.60 -28.21 -5.96
N TYR A 175 -0.20 -26.94 -5.96
CA TYR A 175 -0.69 -25.95 -5.02
C TYR A 175 -2.13 -25.54 -5.36
N ARG A 176 -2.95 -25.46 -4.30
CA ARG A 176 -4.38 -25.15 -4.35
C ARG A 176 -4.78 -24.26 -3.19
N GLY A 177 -6.03 -23.82 -3.22
CA GLY A 177 -6.69 -23.07 -2.15
C GLY A 177 -7.12 -21.67 -2.60
N LEU A 178 -8.10 -21.10 -1.89
CA LEU A 178 -8.72 -19.84 -2.29
C LEU A 178 -7.71 -18.69 -2.45
N PHE A 179 -6.68 -18.63 -1.61
CA PHE A 179 -5.67 -17.59 -1.74
C PHE A 179 -4.71 -17.86 -2.91
N TYR A 180 -4.40 -19.13 -3.19
CA TYR A 180 -3.66 -19.48 -4.41
C TYR A 180 -4.44 -19.03 -5.65
N ASP A 181 -5.73 -19.35 -5.73
CA ASP A 181 -6.60 -19.00 -6.85
C ASP A 181 -6.74 -17.48 -7.00
N PHE A 182 -6.84 -16.76 -5.87
CA PHE A 182 -6.90 -15.30 -5.84
C PHE A 182 -5.64 -14.66 -6.45
N VAL A 183 -4.45 -15.08 -6.01
CA VAL A 183 -3.17 -14.59 -6.55
C VAL A 183 -3.01 -14.98 -8.02
N GLU A 184 -3.36 -16.22 -8.37
CA GLU A 184 -3.23 -16.71 -9.75
C GLU A 184 -4.15 -15.94 -10.71
N VAL A 185 -5.41 -15.70 -10.35
CA VAL A 185 -6.35 -14.92 -11.15
C VAL A 185 -5.86 -13.49 -11.31
N PHE A 186 -5.38 -12.86 -10.23
CA PHE A 186 -4.82 -11.50 -10.28
C PHE A 186 -3.64 -11.42 -11.24
N LEU A 187 -2.68 -12.35 -11.12
CA LEU A 187 -1.49 -12.37 -11.97
C LEU A 187 -1.82 -12.74 -13.42
N LYS A 188 -2.73 -13.69 -13.68
CA LYS A 188 -3.18 -14.00 -15.06
C LYS A 188 -3.78 -12.78 -15.75
N GLY A 189 -4.54 -11.97 -15.00
CA GLY A 189 -5.22 -10.80 -15.53
C GLY A 189 -4.35 -9.54 -15.67
N THR A 190 -3.22 -9.46 -14.96
CA THR A 190 -2.37 -8.25 -14.96
C THR A 190 -0.94 -8.49 -15.46
N HIS A 191 -0.32 -9.61 -15.07
CA HIS A 191 1.09 -9.91 -15.31
C HIS A 191 1.31 -11.43 -15.52
N PRO A 192 0.72 -12.05 -16.57
CA PRO A 192 0.77 -13.50 -16.77
C PRO A 192 2.19 -14.06 -16.88
N GLN A 193 3.15 -13.26 -17.36
CA GLN A 193 4.57 -13.61 -17.45
C GLN A 193 5.24 -13.88 -16.10
N LYS A 194 4.62 -13.48 -14.97
CA LYS A 194 5.11 -13.75 -13.62
C LYS A 194 4.72 -15.15 -13.12
N ILE A 195 3.85 -15.85 -13.84
CA ILE A 195 3.43 -17.22 -13.54
C ILE A 195 4.27 -18.18 -14.37
N TYR A 196 5.29 -18.79 -13.75
CA TYR A 196 6.13 -19.78 -14.41
C TYR A 196 5.51 -21.18 -14.42
N SER A 197 5.05 -21.64 -13.27
CA SER A 197 4.36 -22.92 -13.08
C SER A 197 3.57 -22.90 -11.78
N ASN A 198 2.62 -23.81 -11.62
CA ASN A 198 1.84 -23.95 -10.38
C ASN A 198 2.77 -24.11 -9.16
N ALA A 199 3.73 -25.04 -9.25
CA ALA A 199 4.70 -25.28 -8.19
C ALA A 199 5.59 -24.05 -7.88
N ALA A 200 6.02 -23.30 -8.91
CA ALA A 200 6.83 -22.11 -8.72
C ALA A 200 6.04 -20.98 -8.04
N LEU A 201 4.78 -20.76 -8.45
CA LEU A 201 3.91 -19.76 -7.85
C LEU A 201 3.59 -20.12 -6.40
N GLY A 202 3.15 -21.35 -6.13
CA GLY A 202 2.79 -21.80 -4.79
C GLY A 202 3.95 -21.72 -3.80
N LYS A 203 5.16 -22.15 -4.20
CA LYS A 203 6.38 -21.95 -3.38
C LYS A 203 6.72 -20.49 -3.16
N THR A 204 6.44 -19.62 -4.11
CA THR A 204 6.67 -18.17 -3.97
C THR A 204 5.68 -17.55 -3.00
N ILE A 205 4.40 -17.94 -3.08
CA ILE A 205 3.37 -17.52 -2.13
C ILE A 205 3.73 -17.91 -0.70
N GLN A 206 4.06 -19.18 -0.47
CA GLN A 206 4.45 -19.66 0.86
C GLN A 206 5.66 -18.94 1.43
N ARG A 207 6.68 -18.68 0.60
CA ARG A 207 7.88 -17.95 1.02
C ARG A 207 7.58 -16.51 1.40
N ALA A 208 6.76 -15.81 0.60
CA ALA A 208 6.39 -14.42 0.85
C ALA A 208 5.62 -14.29 2.19
N LEU A 209 4.59 -15.11 2.40
CA LEU A 209 3.78 -15.08 3.62
C LEU A 209 4.56 -15.50 4.87
N LYS A 210 5.48 -16.46 4.74
CA LYS A 210 6.36 -16.87 5.85
C LYS A 210 7.35 -15.77 6.23
N ALA A 211 7.93 -15.08 5.25
CA ALA A 211 8.83 -13.96 5.52
C ALA A 211 8.11 -12.79 6.22
N GLU A 212 6.83 -12.57 5.90
CA GLU A 212 5.99 -11.57 6.55
C GLU A 212 5.74 -11.91 8.04
N SER A 213 5.41 -13.16 8.35
CA SER A 213 5.15 -13.59 9.73
C SER A 213 6.42 -13.56 10.59
N GLU A 214 7.58 -13.92 10.02
CA GLU A 214 8.89 -13.81 10.67
C GLU A 214 9.36 -12.34 10.82
N GLY A 215 8.91 -11.43 9.95
CA GLY A 215 9.19 -10.00 10.05
C GLY A 215 8.42 -9.29 11.19
N ARG A 216 7.20 -9.75 11.50
CA ARG A 216 6.35 -9.20 12.58
C ARG A 216 6.84 -9.56 13.99
N THR A 217 7.75 -10.52 14.15
CA THR A 217 8.23 -11.03 15.45
C THR A 217 9.54 -10.39 15.94
N LYS A 218 10.04 -9.32 15.30
CA LYS A 218 11.09 -8.49 15.90
C LYS A 218 10.44 -7.37 16.73
N PRO A 219 10.39 -7.50 18.07
CA PRO A 219 10.09 -6.34 18.91
C PRO A 219 11.22 -5.32 18.69
N VAL A 220 10.85 -4.09 18.37
CA VAL A 220 11.69 -2.92 18.62
C VAL A 220 11.51 -2.53 20.07
#